data_AF-A0A429A0H3-F1
#
_entry.id   AF-A0A429A0H3-F1
#
_cell.length_a   1.000
_cell.length_b   1.000
_cell.length_c   1.000
_cell.angle_alpha   90.00
_cell.angle_beta   90.00
_cell.angle_gamma   90.00
#
_symmetry.space_group_name_H-M   'P 1'
#
loop_
_entity.id
_entity.type
_entity.pdbx_description
1 polymer ?
#
loop_
_entity_poly.entity_id
_entity_poly.type
_entity_poly.pdbx_seq_one_letter_code
_entity_poly.pdbx_strand_id
1 'polypeptide(L)'
;MTERKEVALAALRTWRGVMNDRDRLVRAARDAGATLAEITDASGLAKGTVRTALDTPTDTEETMTTISTADPLAGHHHPHYLSGRVTRPGTTVSTASYEFTFRPFSGHEQDPEDLEPQYGDLPDDLPREAWFTLHAEYRAARIMWAKARFKIQVRPLLERALPLWLSYVSARTGVDAAFAAFTVTSNDQWNAQQLRLAQAHQELLEAAGRWDDIALLIERAQEEHLREAGEGYELTVSDVAPEFGMNTSDWLLGWDYIDGSRLATEAVNKLIDQQRERLAQIIH
;
A
#
# COMPACT_ATOMS: atom_id res chain seq x y z
N MET A 1 -29.85 -12.04 24.70
CA MET A 1 -29.75 -10.55 24.70
C MET A 1 -28.47 -10.06 25.38
N THR A 2 -28.08 -10.61 26.54
CA THR A 2 -26.88 -10.19 27.30
C THR A 2 -25.59 -10.20 26.48
N GLU A 3 -25.40 -11.19 25.61
CA GLU A 3 -24.19 -11.33 24.79
C GLU A 3 -24.02 -10.20 23.76
N ARG A 4 -25.09 -9.78 23.08
CA ARG A 4 -25.05 -8.67 22.11
C ARG A 4 -24.71 -7.34 22.77
N LYS A 5 -25.22 -7.12 23.99
CA LYS A 5 -24.94 -5.92 24.79
C LYS A 5 -23.46 -5.84 25.16
N GLU A 6 -22.87 -6.94 25.66
CA GLU A 6 -21.46 -6.97 26.06
C GLU A 6 -20.51 -6.79 24.88
N VAL A 7 -20.81 -7.38 23.71
CA VAL A 7 -20.01 -7.18 22.49
C VAL A 7 -20.03 -5.71 22.06
N ALA A 8 -21.19 -5.05 22.08
CA ALA A 8 -21.29 -3.65 21.71
C ALA A 8 -20.57 -2.71 22.71
N LEU A 9 -20.66 -3.00 24.01
CA LEU A 9 -19.94 -2.24 25.04
C LEU A 9 -18.43 -2.48 24.97
N ALA A 10 -17.97 -3.69 24.65
CA ALA A 10 -16.55 -3.98 24.45
C ALA A 10 -15.97 -3.19 23.26
N ALA A 11 -16.70 -3.13 22.14
CA ALA A 11 -16.30 -2.33 20.99
C ALA A 11 -16.17 -0.83 21.32
N LEU A 12 -17.07 -0.29 22.15
CA LEU A 12 -16.96 1.08 22.66
C LEU A 12 -15.72 1.31 23.53
N ARG A 13 -15.36 0.36 24.40
CA ARG A 13 -14.16 0.46 25.26
C ARG A 13 -12.86 0.45 24.46
N THR A 14 -12.83 -0.27 23.35
CA THR A 14 -11.65 -0.38 22.48
C THR A 14 -11.59 0.68 21.39
N TRP A 15 -12.63 1.50 21.24
CA TRP A 15 -12.69 2.53 20.20
C TRP A 15 -11.62 3.60 20.44
N ARG A 16 -10.79 3.83 19.41
CA ARG A 16 -9.75 4.88 19.36
C ARG A 16 -9.81 5.72 18.08
N GLY A 17 -10.95 5.68 17.37
CA GLY A 17 -11.08 6.15 15.98
C GLY A 17 -11.71 7.55 15.81
N VAL A 18 -12.13 7.84 14.57
CA VAL A 18 -12.72 9.12 14.15
C VAL A 18 -14.16 9.28 14.70
N MET A 19 -14.62 10.51 14.93
CA MET A 19 -15.92 10.84 15.54
C MET A 19 -17.15 10.10 14.96
N ASN A 20 -17.14 9.71 13.69
CA ASN A 20 -18.30 9.08 13.05
C ASN A 20 -18.49 7.61 13.45
N ASP A 21 -17.40 6.88 13.73
CA ASP A 21 -17.48 5.50 14.21
C ASP A 21 -18.02 5.44 15.65
N ARG A 22 -17.75 6.50 16.43
CA ARG A 22 -18.24 6.69 17.79
C ARG A 22 -19.76 6.65 17.87
N ASP A 23 -20.44 7.49 17.09
CA ASP A 23 -21.90 7.67 17.18
C ASP A 23 -22.65 6.42 16.70
N ARG A 24 -22.05 5.69 15.76
CA ARG A 24 -22.54 4.37 15.32
C ARG A 24 -22.42 3.32 16.43
N LEU A 25 -21.28 3.25 17.12
CA LEU A 25 -21.07 2.31 18.22
C LEU A 25 -21.96 2.64 19.44
N VAL A 26 -22.19 3.92 19.73
CA VAL A 26 -23.10 4.39 20.79
C VAL A 26 -24.53 3.92 20.53
N ARG A 27 -25.02 4.07 19.29
CA ARG A 27 -26.36 3.60 18.89
C ARG A 27 -26.46 2.08 18.86
N ALA A 28 -25.45 1.38 18.33
CA ALA A 28 -25.41 -0.08 18.35
C ALA A 28 -25.48 -0.67 19.78
N ALA A 29 -24.80 -0.03 20.74
CA ALA A 29 -24.90 -0.42 22.15
C ALA A 29 -26.31 -0.14 22.71
N ARG A 30 -26.93 0.99 22.34
CA ARG A 30 -28.31 1.33 22.74
C ARG A 30 -29.32 0.32 22.20
N ASP A 31 -29.23 -0.05 20.93
CA ASP A 31 -30.10 -1.03 20.27
C ASP A 31 -29.91 -2.45 20.84
N ALA A 32 -28.70 -2.76 21.29
CA ALA A 32 -28.41 -4.00 22.02
C ALA A 32 -28.96 -4.01 23.46
N GLY A 33 -29.63 -2.92 23.90
CA GLY A 33 -30.28 -2.81 25.19
C GLY A 33 -29.42 -2.19 26.29
N ALA A 34 -28.28 -1.56 25.96
CA ALA A 34 -27.49 -0.84 26.94
C ALA A 34 -28.20 0.44 27.41
N THR A 35 -28.08 0.70 28.71
CA THR A 35 -28.52 1.93 29.34
C THR A 35 -27.57 3.08 29.01
N LEU A 36 -28.05 4.32 29.13
CA LEU A 36 -27.23 5.51 28.94
C LEU A 36 -25.99 5.51 29.86
N ALA A 37 -26.13 5.00 31.09
CA ALA A 37 -25.03 4.90 32.06
C ALA A 37 -23.95 3.89 31.60
N GLU A 38 -24.36 2.70 31.14
CA GLU A 38 -23.43 1.69 30.62
C GLU A 38 -22.67 2.19 29.38
N ILE A 39 -23.34 2.91 28.48
CA ILE A 39 -22.70 3.47 27.28
C ILE A 39 -21.72 4.60 27.65
N THR A 40 -22.10 5.46 28.60
CA THR A 40 -21.22 6.54 29.10
C THR A 40 -19.97 5.96 29.73
N ASP A 41 -20.12 4.95 30.57
CA ASP A 41 -19.01 4.26 31.24
C ASP A 41 -18.09 3.54 30.24
N ALA A 42 -18.66 2.78 29.31
CA ALA A 42 -17.90 2.03 28.31
C ALA A 42 -17.15 2.92 27.30
N SER A 43 -17.72 4.09 26.94
CA SER A 43 -17.13 4.99 25.95
C SER A 43 -16.21 6.06 26.53
N GLY A 44 -16.27 6.32 27.84
CA GLY A 44 -15.56 7.42 28.50
C GLY A 44 -16.07 8.82 28.08
N LEU A 45 -17.20 8.91 27.37
CA LEU A 45 -17.75 10.16 26.86
C LEU A 45 -18.57 10.88 27.94
N ALA A 46 -18.71 12.20 27.81
CA ALA A 46 -19.65 12.94 28.63
C ALA A 46 -21.10 12.52 28.32
N LYS A 47 -21.96 12.43 29.36
CA LYS A 47 -23.38 12.07 29.22
C LYS A 47 -24.13 12.91 28.18
N GLY A 48 -23.80 14.20 28.06
CA GLY A 48 -24.35 15.10 27.05
C GLY A 48 -24.01 14.66 25.62
N THR A 49 -22.75 14.24 25.39
CA THR A 49 -22.28 13.75 24.09
C THR A 49 -22.95 12.45 23.69
N VAL A 50 -23.11 11.51 24.62
CA VAL A 50 -23.84 10.26 24.36
C VAL A 50 -25.31 10.57 24.03
N ARG A 51 -25.92 11.50 24.75
CA ARG A 51 -27.30 11.93 24.49
C ARG A 51 -27.45 12.57 23.12
N THR A 52 -26.55 13.48 22.74
CA THR A 52 -26.54 14.06 21.39
C THR A 52 -26.37 12.99 20.32
N ALA A 53 -25.49 12.01 20.48
CA ALA A 53 -25.33 10.92 19.51
C ALA A 53 -26.59 10.04 19.36
N LEU A 54 -27.37 9.87 20.44
CA LEU A 54 -28.63 9.12 20.41
C LEU A 54 -29.81 9.95 19.88
N ASP A 55 -29.82 11.25 20.16
CA ASP A 55 -30.91 12.17 19.79
C ASP A 55 -30.73 12.76 18.38
N THR A 56 -29.52 12.76 17.81
CA THR A 56 -29.28 13.15 16.41
C THR A 56 -30.00 12.15 15.50
N PRO A 57 -31.04 12.58 14.75
CA PRO A 57 -31.73 11.73 13.81
C PRO A 57 -30.72 11.12 12.85
N THR A 58 -30.79 9.81 12.70
CA THR A 58 -30.18 9.19 11.53
C THR A 58 -31.16 9.51 10.41
N ASP A 59 -30.91 10.58 9.66
CA ASP A 59 -31.57 10.82 8.37
C ASP A 59 -31.11 9.75 7.37
N THR A 60 -31.48 8.52 7.70
CA THR A 60 -31.32 7.29 6.95
C THR A 60 -32.56 6.45 7.24
N GLU A 61 -33.74 7.07 7.28
CA GLU A 61 -34.86 6.42 6.61
C GLU A 61 -34.42 6.29 5.16
N GLU A 62 -34.11 5.06 4.77
CA GLU A 62 -34.01 4.65 3.39
C GLU A 62 -35.32 5.01 2.71
N THR A 63 -35.41 6.23 2.18
CA THR A 63 -36.23 6.47 1.01
C THR A 63 -35.55 5.69 -0.12
N MET A 64 -35.82 4.38 -0.16
CA MET A 64 -35.78 3.61 -1.38
C MET A 64 -36.87 4.18 -2.29
N THR A 65 -36.60 5.37 -2.80
CA THR A 65 -37.24 5.92 -3.97
C THR A 65 -36.79 5.04 -5.12
N THR A 66 -37.50 3.92 -5.34
CA THR A 66 -37.44 3.18 -6.60
C THR A 66 -38.18 3.99 -7.65
N ILE A 67 -37.68 5.20 -7.94
CA ILE A 67 -37.88 5.81 -9.24
C ILE A 67 -36.89 5.08 -10.12
N SER A 68 -37.40 4.12 -10.91
CA SER A 68 -36.69 3.60 -12.07
C SER A 68 -36.63 4.70 -13.13
N THR A 69 -35.87 5.75 -12.86
CA THR A 69 -35.39 6.68 -13.87
C THR A 69 -34.33 5.94 -14.67
N ALA A 70 -34.44 5.96 -15.99
CA ALA A 70 -33.37 5.54 -16.88
C ALA A 70 -32.06 6.17 -16.40
N ASP A 71 -31.01 5.37 -16.30
CA ASP A 71 -29.69 5.85 -15.89
C ASP A 71 -29.26 6.96 -16.86
N PRO A 72 -29.14 8.22 -16.42
CA PRO A 72 -28.79 9.33 -17.29
C PRO A 72 -27.38 9.18 -17.89
N LEU A 73 -26.55 8.30 -17.31
CA LEU A 73 -25.19 8.00 -17.77
C LEU A 73 -25.13 6.76 -18.68
N ALA A 74 -26.28 6.16 -19.03
CA ALA A 74 -26.33 4.99 -19.89
C ALA A 74 -25.58 5.23 -21.22
N GLY A 75 -24.56 4.41 -21.48
CA GLY A 75 -23.70 4.52 -22.67
C GLY A 75 -22.44 5.36 -22.48
N HIS A 76 -22.30 6.05 -21.34
CA HIS A 76 -21.11 6.83 -20.99
C HIS A 76 -20.22 6.19 -19.93
N HIS A 77 -20.72 5.17 -19.22
CA HIS A 77 -19.94 4.43 -18.22
C HIS A 77 -18.69 3.79 -18.81
N HIS A 78 -17.68 3.65 -17.95
CA HIS A 78 -16.45 2.94 -18.26
C HIS A 78 -16.79 1.49 -18.69
N PRO A 79 -16.13 0.90 -19.70
CA PRO A 79 -16.49 -0.42 -20.22
C PRO A 79 -16.53 -1.53 -19.15
N HIS A 80 -15.71 -1.42 -18.10
CA HIS A 80 -15.68 -2.40 -17.01
C HIS A 80 -16.72 -2.15 -15.91
N TYR A 81 -17.45 -1.03 -15.94
CA TYR A 81 -18.42 -0.69 -14.90
C TYR A 81 -19.53 -1.74 -14.78
N LEU A 82 -19.88 -2.07 -13.53
CA LEU A 82 -20.99 -2.98 -13.21
C LEU A 82 -22.05 -2.28 -12.37
N SER A 83 -21.64 -1.54 -11.33
CA SER A 83 -22.55 -0.77 -10.47
C SER A 83 -21.79 0.25 -9.64
N GLY A 84 -22.50 1.24 -9.11
CA GLY A 84 -21.98 2.23 -8.18
C GLY A 84 -23.00 2.55 -7.11
N ARG A 85 -22.54 2.89 -5.90
CA ARG A 85 -23.39 3.39 -4.83
C ARG A 85 -22.72 4.50 -4.05
N VAL A 86 -23.51 5.42 -3.53
CA VAL A 86 -23.05 6.43 -2.58
C VAL A 86 -22.86 5.75 -1.23
N THR A 87 -21.63 5.75 -0.70
CA THR A 87 -21.32 5.20 0.63
C THR A 87 -21.38 6.25 1.72
N ARG A 88 -21.11 7.51 1.38
CA ARG A 88 -21.28 8.65 2.27
C ARG A 88 -21.89 9.81 1.49
N PRO A 89 -23.10 10.28 1.85
CA PRO A 89 -23.65 11.48 1.25
C PRO A 89 -22.78 12.68 1.63
N GLY A 90 -22.42 13.50 0.63
CA GLY A 90 -21.77 14.78 0.82
C GLY A 90 -22.78 15.91 0.93
N THR A 91 -22.35 17.10 1.36
CA THR A 91 -23.17 18.32 1.24
C THR A 91 -23.32 18.76 -0.22
N THR A 92 -22.44 18.26 -1.08
CA THR A 92 -22.46 18.39 -2.54
C THR A 92 -22.15 17.04 -3.19
N VAL A 93 -22.52 16.86 -4.46
CA VAL A 93 -22.16 15.65 -5.23
C VAL A 93 -20.65 15.46 -5.35
N SER A 94 -19.89 16.57 -5.40
CA SER A 94 -18.42 16.56 -5.39
C SER A 94 -17.79 16.17 -4.05
N THR A 95 -18.55 16.13 -2.96
CA THR A 95 -18.09 15.73 -1.63
C THR A 95 -18.68 14.40 -1.17
N ALA A 96 -19.56 13.80 -1.99
CA ALA A 96 -20.06 12.45 -1.76
C ALA A 96 -18.95 11.43 -2.01
N SER A 97 -18.95 10.35 -1.22
CA SER A 97 -18.08 9.20 -1.45
C SER A 97 -18.85 8.12 -2.19
N TYR A 98 -18.23 7.57 -3.22
CA TYR A 98 -18.80 6.52 -4.06
C TYR A 98 -18.00 5.25 -3.88
N GLU A 99 -18.70 4.11 -3.95
CA GLU A 99 -18.10 2.80 -4.12
C GLU A 99 -18.57 2.26 -5.47
N PHE A 100 -17.62 1.99 -6.34
CA PHE A 100 -17.85 1.46 -7.67
C PHE A 100 -17.40 0.00 -7.74
N THR A 101 -18.16 -0.81 -8.45
CA THR A 101 -17.85 -2.20 -8.75
C THR A 101 -17.57 -2.32 -10.24
N PHE A 102 -16.46 -2.98 -10.57
CA PHE A 102 -16.01 -3.19 -11.95
C PHE A 102 -15.80 -4.68 -12.23
N ARG A 103 -15.85 -5.05 -13.50
CA ARG A 103 -15.21 -6.28 -13.99
C ARG A 103 -13.70 -6.20 -13.71
N PRO A 104 -13.04 -7.34 -13.43
CA PRO A 104 -11.60 -7.35 -13.21
C PRO A 104 -10.84 -6.70 -14.37
N PHE A 105 -9.87 -5.86 -14.05
CA PHE A 105 -8.93 -5.31 -15.01
C PHE A 105 -7.79 -6.30 -15.21
N SER A 106 -7.39 -6.50 -16.46
CA SER A 106 -6.19 -7.27 -16.79
C SER A 106 -4.92 -6.43 -16.63
N GLY A 107 -5.00 -5.10 -16.76
CA GLY A 107 -3.83 -4.21 -16.79
C GLY A 107 -3.22 -4.05 -18.19
N HIS A 108 -3.84 -4.65 -19.21
CA HIS A 108 -3.50 -4.47 -20.62
C HIS A 108 -4.51 -3.59 -21.37
N GLU A 109 -5.61 -3.20 -20.72
CA GLU A 109 -6.57 -2.27 -21.27
C GLU A 109 -5.95 -0.88 -21.50
N GLN A 110 -6.61 -0.07 -22.32
CA GLN A 110 -6.31 1.36 -22.44
C GLN A 110 -6.48 2.07 -21.09
N ASP A 111 -5.67 3.11 -20.83
CA ASP A 111 -5.80 3.93 -19.61
C ASP A 111 -7.24 4.48 -19.53
N PRO A 112 -7.96 4.24 -18.42
CA PRO A 112 -9.30 4.78 -18.23
C PRO A 112 -9.38 6.30 -18.40
N GLU A 113 -8.34 7.07 -18.07
CA GLU A 113 -8.33 8.54 -18.27
C GLU A 113 -8.49 8.93 -19.75
N ASP A 114 -7.92 8.15 -20.68
CA ASP A 114 -8.06 8.38 -22.12
C ASP A 114 -9.45 8.04 -22.66
N LEU A 115 -10.23 7.26 -21.90
CA LEU A 115 -11.59 6.84 -22.25
C LEU A 115 -12.66 7.74 -21.61
N GLU A 116 -12.26 8.66 -20.73
CA GLU A 116 -13.19 9.53 -20.04
C GLU A 116 -13.81 10.53 -21.03
N PRO A 117 -15.16 10.59 -21.15
CA PRO A 117 -15.81 11.60 -21.98
C PRO A 117 -15.44 13.01 -21.51
N GLN A 118 -15.04 13.88 -22.45
CA GLN A 118 -14.84 15.28 -22.10
C GLN A 118 -16.19 15.92 -21.79
N TYR A 119 -16.19 16.96 -20.95
CA TYR A 119 -17.43 17.65 -20.56
C TYR A 119 -18.28 18.09 -21.77
N GLY A 120 -17.63 18.47 -22.88
CA GLY A 120 -18.31 18.89 -24.12
C GLY A 120 -18.84 17.75 -25.00
N ASP A 121 -18.48 16.49 -24.73
CA ASP A 121 -18.96 15.32 -25.48
C ASP A 121 -20.24 14.73 -24.89
N LEU A 122 -20.67 15.22 -23.72
CA LEU A 122 -21.86 14.76 -23.02
C LEU A 122 -23.09 15.56 -23.46
N PRO A 123 -24.29 14.96 -23.39
CA PRO A 123 -25.54 15.65 -23.70
C PRO A 123 -25.70 16.95 -22.88
N ASP A 124 -26.15 18.03 -23.53
CA ASP A 124 -26.35 19.35 -22.88
C ASP A 124 -27.37 19.32 -21.72
N ASP A 125 -28.26 18.32 -21.72
CA ASP A 125 -29.26 18.10 -20.67
C ASP A 125 -28.77 17.22 -19.52
N LEU A 126 -27.52 16.73 -19.57
CA LEU A 126 -26.93 15.95 -18.51
C LEU A 126 -26.71 16.84 -17.26
N PRO A 127 -27.28 16.47 -16.09
CA PRO A 127 -27.02 17.21 -14.86
C PRO A 127 -25.53 17.25 -14.54
N ARG A 128 -25.05 18.38 -14.02
CA ARG A 128 -23.63 18.54 -13.62
C ARG A 128 -23.21 17.47 -12.60
N GLU A 129 -24.15 17.02 -11.79
CA GLU A 129 -23.99 15.95 -10.81
C GLU A 129 -23.65 14.60 -11.46
N ALA A 130 -24.25 14.32 -12.61
CA ALA A 130 -23.97 13.10 -13.36
C ALA A 130 -22.53 13.11 -13.91
N TRP A 131 -22.05 14.28 -14.38
CA TRP A 131 -20.65 14.44 -14.78
C TRP A 131 -19.66 14.16 -13.64
N PHE A 132 -19.89 14.71 -12.44
CA PHE A 132 -19.01 14.42 -11.29
C PHE A 132 -19.02 12.94 -10.90
N THR A 133 -20.17 12.28 -11.01
CA THR A 133 -20.30 10.85 -10.75
C THR A 133 -19.50 10.04 -11.76
N LEU A 134 -19.59 10.40 -13.04
CA LEU A 134 -18.83 9.77 -14.12
C LEU A 134 -17.32 9.97 -13.94
N HIS A 135 -16.88 11.19 -13.64
CA HIS A 135 -15.47 11.47 -13.37
C HIS A 135 -14.95 10.66 -12.16
N ALA A 136 -15.75 10.53 -11.10
CA ALA A 136 -15.40 9.70 -9.95
C ALA A 136 -15.31 8.21 -10.32
N GLU A 137 -16.19 7.73 -11.19
CA GLU A 137 -16.16 6.36 -11.72
C GLU A 137 -14.87 6.10 -12.50
N TYR A 138 -14.53 6.96 -13.45
CA TYR A 138 -13.33 6.83 -14.29
C TYR A 138 -12.04 6.92 -13.47
N ARG A 139 -11.99 7.80 -12.46
CA ARG A 139 -10.89 7.83 -11.50
C ARG A 139 -10.75 6.51 -10.73
N ALA A 140 -11.87 5.93 -10.27
CA ALA A 140 -11.85 4.64 -9.58
C ALA A 140 -11.42 3.50 -10.52
N ALA A 141 -11.88 3.51 -11.77
CA ALA A 141 -11.45 2.58 -12.81
C ALA A 141 -9.93 2.67 -13.04
N ARG A 142 -9.39 3.89 -13.17
CA ARG A 142 -7.95 4.15 -13.35
C ARG A 142 -7.12 3.56 -12.21
N ILE A 143 -7.54 3.75 -10.95
CA ILE A 143 -6.87 3.18 -9.78
C ILE A 143 -6.81 1.64 -9.89
N MET A 144 -7.93 1.00 -10.23
CA MET A 144 -8.01 -0.46 -10.34
C MET A 144 -7.18 -1.00 -11.51
N TRP A 145 -7.19 -0.29 -12.64
CA TRP A 145 -6.35 -0.58 -13.79
C TRP A 145 -4.86 -0.45 -13.47
N ALA A 146 -4.44 0.65 -12.86
CA ALA A 146 -3.04 0.90 -12.48
C ALA A 146 -2.52 -0.21 -11.56
N LYS A 147 -3.32 -0.64 -10.57
CA LYS A 147 -2.99 -1.79 -9.71
C LYS A 147 -2.78 -3.08 -10.50
N ALA A 148 -3.66 -3.39 -11.46
CA ALA A 148 -3.53 -4.59 -12.28
C ALA A 148 -2.28 -4.51 -13.19
N ARG A 149 -2.05 -3.35 -13.81
CA ARG A 149 -0.90 -3.09 -14.66
C ARG A 149 0.41 -3.21 -13.88
N PHE A 150 0.50 -2.63 -12.69
CA PHE A 150 1.66 -2.72 -11.82
C PHE A 150 2.02 -4.18 -11.49
N LYS A 151 1.02 -5.01 -11.15
CA LYS A 151 1.23 -6.45 -10.90
C LYS A 151 1.85 -7.17 -12.09
N ILE A 152 1.41 -6.86 -13.31
CA ILE A 152 1.96 -7.43 -14.55
C ILE A 152 3.39 -6.95 -14.79
N GLN A 153 3.65 -5.65 -14.62
CA GLN A 153 4.95 -5.06 -14.85
C GLN A 153 6.00 -5.55 -13.84
N VAL A 154 5.63 -5.62 -12.56
CA VAL A 154 6.57 -5.92 -11.48
C VAL A 154 6.91 -7.41 -11.41
N ARG A 155 5.98 -8.30 -11.76
CA ARG A 155 6.20 -9.76 -11.71
C ARG A 155 7.51 -10.22 -12.37
N PRO A 156 7.79 -9.93 -13.66
CA PRO A 156 9.04 -10.36 -14.29
C PRO A 156 10.28 -9.71 -13.65
N LEU A 157 10.14 -8.53 -13.04
CA LEU A 157 11.24 -7.90 -12.30
C LEU A 157 11.53 -8.67 -11.00
N LEU A 158 10.49 -9.08 -10.26
CA LEU A 158 10.64 -9.87 -9.04
C LEU A 158 11.23 -11.26 -9.33
N GLU A 159 10.78 -11.92 -10.40
CA GLU A 159 11.32 -13.21 -10.85
C GLU A 159 12.82 -13.11 -11.19
N ARG A 160 13.27 -11.99 -11.77
CA ARG A 160 14.70 -11.71 -12.04
C ARG A 160 15.47 -11.26 -10.79
N ALA A 161 14.83 -10.52 -9.90
CA ALA A 161 15.46 -9.98 -8.71
C ALA A 161 15.79 -11.06 -7.68
N LEU A 162 14.92 -12.07 -7.53
CA LEU A 162 15.10 -13.13 -6.54
C LEU A 162 16.48 -13.82 -6.60
N PRO A 163 16.96 -14.36 -7.74
CA PRO A 163 18.30 -14.95 -7.79
C PRO A 163 19.43 -13.94 -7.56
N LEU A 164 19.25 -12.66 -7.92
CA LEU A 164 20.23 -11.60 -7.68
C LEU A 164 20.33 -11.27 -6.18
N TRP A 165 19.20 -11.19 -5.49
CA TRP A 165 19.14 -11.03 -4.05
C TRP A 165 19.84 -12.18 -3.33
N LEU A 166 19.54 -13.43 -3.71
CA LEU A 166 20.18 -14.61 -3.13
C LEU A 166 21.71 -14.61 -3.37
N SER A 167 22.15 -14.17 -4.55
CA SER A 167 23.57 -14.00 -4.85
C SER A 167 24.21 -12.94 -3.96
N TYR A 168 23.54 -11.81 -3.72
CA TYR A 168 24.01 -10.76 -2.82
C TYR A 168 24.14 -11.26 -1.37
N VAL A 169 23.11 -11.92 -0.84
CA VAL A 169 23.11 -12.50 0.52
C VAL A 169 24.20 -13.57 0.68
N SER A 170 24.37 -14.44 -0.32
CA SER A 170 25.43 -15.45 -0.31
C SER A 170 26.83 -14.83 -0.32
N ALA A 171 27.08 -13.84 -1.19
CA ALA A 171 28.35 -13.14 -1.24
C ALA A 171 28.63 -12.39 0.08
N ARG A 172 27.59 -11.82 0.70
CA ARG A 172 27.70 -11.13 1.99
C ARG A 172 28.14 -12.08 3.09
N THR A 173 27.50 -13.24 3.16
CA THR A 173 27.86 -14.31 4.09
C THR A 173 29.31 -14.78 3.86
N GLY A 174 29.74 -14.87 2.59
CA GLY A 174 31.12 -15.22 2.22
C GLY A 174 32.15 -14.21 2.74
N VAL A 175 31.87 -12.91 2.62
CA VAL A 175 32.72 -11.85 3.19
C VAL A 175 32.79 -11.95 4.72
N ASP A 176 31.64 -12.12 5.38
CA ASP A 176 31.60 -12.22 6.84
C ASP A 176 32.38 -13.45 7.35
N ALA A 177 32.28 -14.59 6.65
CA ALA A 177 33.07 -15.79 6.95
C ALA A 177 34.58 -15.60 6.69
N ALA A 178 34.95 -15.00 5.55
CA ALA A 178 36.35 -14.70 5.23
C ALA A 178 36.98 -13.73 6.25
N PHE A 179 36.21 -12.75 6.73
CA PHE A 179 36.66 -11.83 7.76
C PHE A 179 36.82 -12.51 9.11
N ALA A 180 35.82 -13.32 9.54
CA ALA A 180 35.87 -14.03 10.81
C ALA A 180 37.06 -15.00 10.92
N ALA A 181 37.48 -15.61 9.80
CA ALA A 181 38.60 -16.55 9.75
C ALA A 181 39.95 -15.93 10.19
N PHE A 182 40.12 -14.60 10.14
CA PHE A 182 41.35 -13.94 10.63
C PHE A 182 41.64 -14.22 12.11
N THR A 183 40.61 -14.47 12.91
CA THR A 183 40.76 -14.74 14.36
C THR A 183 41.50 -16.05 14.67
N VAL A 184 41.54 -16.98 13.72
CA VAL A 184 42.15 -18.32 13.87
C VAL A 184 43.23 -18.61 12.83
N THR A 185 43.52 -17.64 11.94
CA THR A 185 44.53 -17.79 10.90
C THR A 185 45.92 -17.60 11.49
N SER A 186 46.84 -18.52 11.22
CA SER A 186 48.24 -18.40 11.65
C SER A 186 48.99 -17.32 10.86
N ASN A 187 50.02 -16.71 11.46
CA ASN A 187 50.74 -15.58 10.87
C ASN A 187 51.35 -15.88 9.48
N ASP A 188 51.76 -17.12 9.23
CA ASP A 188 52.31 -17.57 7.95
C ASP A 188 51.26 -17.66 6.83
N GLN A 189 49.98 -17.70 7.18
CA GLN A 189 48.86 -17.76 6.22
C GLN A 189 48.13 -16.42 6.05
N TRP A 190 48.56 -15.38 6.78
CA TRP A 190 47.87 -14.09 6.82
C TRP A 190 47.71 -13.45 5.44
N ASN A 191 48.77 -13.44 4.62
CA ASN A 191 48.71 -12.89 3.27
C ASN A 191 47.72 -13.65 2.37
N ALA A 192 47.68 -14.98 2.48
CA ALA A 192 46.70 -15.78 1.75
C ALA A 192 45.27 -15.47 2.19
N GLN A 193 45.05 -15.23 3.49
CA GLN A 193 43.75 -14.85 4.01
C GLN A 193 43.31 -13.44 3.59
N GLN A 194 44.24 -12.48 3.50
CA GLN A 194 43.97 -11.16 2.92
C GLN A 194 43.52 -11.24 1.47
N LEU A 195 44.17 -12.08 0.64
CA LEU A 195 43.76 -12.28 -0.75
C LEU A 195 42.34 -12.88 -0.84
N ARG A 196 41.99 -13.84 0.01
CA ARG A 196 40.64 -14.42 0.06
C ARG A 196 39.59 -13.38 0.46
N LEU A 197 39.88 -12.55 1.46
CA LEU A 197 38.96 -11.47 1.85
C LEU A 197 38.78 -10.46 0.73
N ALA A 198 39.87 -10.05 0.06
CA ALA A 198 39.80 -9.12 -1.06
C ALA A 198 38.97 -9.67 -2.22
N GLN A 199 39.12 -10.97 -2.53
CA GLN A 199 38.29 -11.63 -3.53
C GLN A 199 36.82 -11.65 -3.11
N ALA A 200 36.51 -12.01 -1.85
CA ALA A 200 35.14 -12.00 -1.36
C ALA A 200 34.52 -10.58 -1.40
N HIS A 201 35.28 -9.53 -1.09
CA HIS A 201 34.85 -8.13 -1.23
C HIS A 201 34.47 -7.81 -2.67
N GLN A 202 35.28 -8.23 -3.65
CA GLN A 202 34.98 -8.01 -5.06
C GLN A 202 33.70 -8.73 -5.48
N GLU A 203 33.55 -10.01 -5.12
CA GLU A 203 32.35 -10.80 -5.44
C GLU A 203 31.08 -10.17 -4.84
N LEU A 204 31.17 -9.65 -3.61
CA LEU A 204 30.07 -8.93 -2.96
C LEU A 204 29.75 -7.60 -3.65
N LEU A 205 30.75 -6.81 -4.06
CA LEU A 205 30.54 -5.58 -4.82
C LEU A 205 29.86 -5.85 -6.17
N GLU A 206 30.28 -6.89 -6.88
CA GLU A 206 29.66 -7.29 -8.16
C GLU A 206 28.22 -7.79 -7.97
N ALA A 207 27.94 -8.51 -6.89
CA ALA A 207 26.58 -8.92 -6.55
C ALA A 207 25.70 -7.72 -6.15
N ALA A 208 26.24 -6.78 -5.38
CA ALA A 208 25.56 -5.56 -4.96
C ALA A 208 25.21 -4.65 -6.14
N GLY A 209 26.13 -4.45 -7.10
CA GLY A 209 25.86 -3.67 -8.30
C GLY A 209 24.73 -4.26 -9.15
N ARG A 210 24.73 -5.59 -9.34
CA ARG A 210 23.63 -6.28 -10.06
C ARG A 210 22.30 -6.18 -9.32
N TRP A 211 22.33 -6.20 -7.99
CA TRP A 211 21.14 -5.96 -7.17
C TRP A 211 20.62 -4.52 -7.36
N ASP A 212 21.48 -3.52 -7.23
CA ASP A 212 21.10 -2.11 -7.38
C ASP A 212 20.48 -1.84 -8.77
N ASP A 213 21.01 -2.46 -9.83
CA ASP A 213 20.46 -2.32 -11.18
C ASP A 213 19.02 -2.84 -11.30
N ILE A 214 18.69 -3.99 -10.68
CA ILE A 214 17.31 -4.51 -10.72
C ILE A 214 16.39 -3.78 -9.73
N ALA A 215 16.91 -3.38 -8.57
CA ALA A 215 16.18 -2.59 -7.57
C ALA A 215 15.70 -1.26 -8.17
N LEU A 216 16.55 -0.56 -8.92
CA LEU A 216 16.17 0.66 -9.62
C LEU A 216 15.00 0.45 -10.60
N LEU A 217 14.96 -0.68 -11.32
CA LEU A 217 13.85 -0.97 -12.23
C LEU A 217 12.54 -1.24 -11.48
N ILE A 218 12.63 -1.91 -10.33
CA ILE A 218 11.48 -2.15 -9.45
C ILE A 218 10.94 -0.82 -8.91
N GLU A 219 11.82 0.05 -8.42
CA GLU A 219 11.43 1.37 -7.88
C GLU A 219 10.83 2.28 -8.95
N ARG A 220 11.33 2.24 -10.18
CA ARG A 220 10.70 2.98 -11.30
C ARG A 220 9.29 2.48 -11.60
N ALA A 221 9.06 1.18 -11.55
CA ALA A 221 7.71 0.63 -11.71
C ALA A 221 6.78 1.06 -10.55
N GLN A 222 7.32 1.13 -9.33
CA GLN A 222 6.63 1.61 -8.14
C GLN A 222 6.26 3.10 -8.27
N GLU A 223 7.18 3.94 -8.75
CA GLU A 223 6.95 5.37 -9.02
C GLU A 223 5.91 5.58 -10.12
N GLU A 224 5.99 4.83 -11.23
CA GLU A 224 5.00 4.87 -12.30
C GLU A 224 3.61 4.52 -11.77
N HIS A 225 3.50 3.46 -10.95
CA HIS A 225 2.26 3.07 -10.29
C HIS A 225 1.73 4.16 -9.36
N LEU A 226 2.58 4.77 -8.53
CA LEU A 226 2.15 5.86 -7.64
C LEU A 226 1.61 7.05 -8.44
N ARG A 227 2.27 7.42 -9.54
CA ARG A 227 1.83 8.50 -10.42
C ARG A 227 0.45 8.22 -11.03
N GLU A 228 0.17 6.97 -11.38
CA GLU A 228 -1.07 6.57 -12.05
C GLU A 228 -2.24 6.31 -11.09
N ALA A 229 -1.98 5.62 -9.97
CA ALA A 229 -2.99 5.34 -8.95
C ALA A 229 -3.25 6.54 -8.02
N GLY A 230 -2.24 7.38 -7.82
CA GLY A 230 -2.26 8.49 -6.85
C GLY A 230 -2.03 8.04 -5.40
N GLU A 231 -1.73 9.02 -4.55
CA GLU A 231 -1.49 8.82 -3.12
C GLU A 231 -2.70 8.21 -2.40
N GLY A 232 -2.44 7.26 -1.51
CA GLY A 232 -3.44 6.52 -0.72
C GLY A 232 -3.98 5.27 -1.44
N TYR A 233 -3.56 5.02 -2.67
CA TYR A 233 -3.97 3.86 -3.47
C TYR A 233 -2.79 3.05 -4.01
N GLU A 234 -1.57 3.39 -3.60
CA GLU A 234 -0.36 2.67 -3.96
C GLU A 234 -0.43 1.21 -3.52
N LEU A 235 0.14 0.35 -4.36
CA LEU A 235 0.52 -1.01 -3.99
C LEU A 235 2.04 -0.98 -3.93
N THR A 236 2.61 -1.54 -2.87
CA THR A 236 4.05 -1.73 -2.77
C THR A 236 4.45 -3.08 -3.34
N VAL A 237 5.73 -3.23 -3.65
CA VAL A 237 6.34 -4.55 -3.96
C VAL A 237 6.01 -5.57 -2.87
N SER A 238 6.05 -5.18 -1.60
CA SER A 238 5.76 -6.05 -0.46
C SER A 238 4.30 -6.51 -0.41
N ASP A 239 3.36 -5.73 -0.97
CA ASP A 239 1.95 -6.14 -1.09
C ASP A 239 1.77 -7.16 -2.21
N VAL A 240 2.53 -7.03 -3.30
CA VAL A 240 2.35 -7.84 -4.52
C VAL A 240 3.18 -9.13 -4.49
N ALA A 241 4.40 -9.10 -3.95
CA ALA A 241 5.32 -10.24 -3.96
C ALA A 241 4.74 -11.54 -3.34
N PRO A 242 3.95 -11.49 -2.25
CA PRO A 242 3.32 -12.69 -1.70
C PRO A 242 2.37 -13.39 -2.67
N GLU A 243 1.73 -12.67 -3.60
CA GLU A 243 0.87 -13.25 -4.64
C GLU A 243 1.65 -14.16 -5.60
N PHE A 244 2.97 -13.98 -5.68
CA PHE A 244 3.89 -14.79 -6.46
C PHE A 244 4.74 -15.75 -5.62
N GLY A 245 4.41 -15.91 -4.32
CA GLY A 245 5.14 -16.77 -3.40
C GLY A 245 6.53 -16.25 -3.04
N MET A 246 6.77 -14.94 -3.14
CA MET A 246 8.04 -14.31 -2.80
C MET A 246 7.94 -13.53 -1.48
N ASN A 247 8.98 -13.60 -0.65
CA ASN A 247 9.14 -12.74 0.51
C ASN A 247 10.23 -11.69 0.23
N THR A 248 9.84 -10.42 0.27
CA THR A 248 10.70 -9.26 -0.01
C THR A 248 10.99 -8.43 1.23
N SER A 249 10.64 -8.90 2.44
CA SER A 249 10.78 -8.15 3.69
C SER A 249 12.19 -7.64 3.96
N ASP A 250 13.19 -8.39 3.50
CA ASP A 250 14.60 -8.13 3.78
C ASP A 250 15.31 -7.45 2.60
N TRP A 251 14.60 -7.24 1.48
CA TRP A 251 15.18 -6.67 0.27
C TRP A 251 15.54 -5.21 0.50
N LEU A 252 16.72 -4.81 0.01
CA LEU A 252 17.14 -3.41 0.00
C LEU A 252 16.42 -2.71 -1.15
N LEU A 253 15.26 -2.13 -0.82
CA LEU A 253 14.38 -1.36 -1.70
C LEU A 253 14.04 -0.02 -1.03
N GLY A 254 13.66 0.98 -1.80
CA GLY A 254 13.29 2.31 -1.30
C GLY A 254 13.51 3.46 -2.29
N TRP A 255 12.87 4.59 -1.99
CA TRP A 255 12.88 5.84 -2.77
C TRP A 255 14.27 6.36 -3.11
N ASP A 256 15.26 6.12 -2.25
CA ASP A 256 16.63 6.58 -2.44
C ASP A 256 17.23 6.12 -3.79
N TYR A 257 16.77 4.98 -4.35
CA TYR A 257 17.20 4.53 -5.67
C TYR A 257 16.82 5.49 -6.81
N ILE A 258 15.69 6.20 -6.69
CA ILE A 258 15.23 7.16 -7.71
C ILE A 258 16.13 8.41 -7.72
N ASP A 259 16.67 8.79 -6.55
CA ASP A 259 17.64 9.88 -6.40
C ASP A 259 19.07 9.47 -6.83
N GLY A 260 19.23 8.25 -7.34
CA GLY A 260 20.49 7.73 -7.87
C GLY A 260 21.38 7.03 -6.82
N SER A 261 20.87 6.82 -5.60
CA SER A 261 21.60 6.02 -4.61
C SER A 261 21.75 4.57 -5.05
N ARG A 262 22.84 3.95 -4.62
CA ARG A 262 23.13 2.54 -4.84
C ARG A 262 23.19 1.83 -3.50
N LEU A 263 22.03 1.63 -2.88
CA LEU A 263 21.92 1.27 -1.46
C LEU A 263 22.75 0.03 -1.10
N ALA A 264 22.75 -1.01 -1.92
CA ALA A 264 23.54 -2.20 -1.65
C ALA A 264 25.04 -1.93 -1.83
N THR A 265 25.45 -1.27 -2.92
CA THR A 265 26.86 -0.92 -3.15
C THR A 265 27.41 -0.01 -2.04
N GLU A 266 26.64 0.98 -1.61
CA GLU A 266 27.00 1.89 -0.51
C GLU A 266 27.14 1.14 0.82
N ALA A 267 26.21 0.24 1.13
CA ALA A 267 26.29 -0.61 2.32
C ALA A 267 27.53 -1.52 2.30
N VAL A 268 27.90 -2.05 1.12
CA VAL A 268 29.10 -2.88 0.95
C VAL A 268 30.38 -2.05 1.13
N ASN A 269 30.47 -0.85 0.55
CA ASN A 269 31.63 0.02 0.74
C ASN A 269 31.84 0.37 2.22
N LYS A 270 30.76 0.72 2.93
CA LYS A 270 30.80 0.97 4.39
C LYS A 270 31.31 -0.24 5.16
N LEU A 271 30.87 -1.47 4.81
CA LEU A 271 31.39 -2.69 5.43
C LEU A 271 32.89 -2.85 5.20
N ILE A 272 33.34 -2.71 3.94
CA ILE A 272 34.74 -2.91 3.56
C ILE A 272 35.64 -1.96 4.34
N ASP A 273 35.25 -0.69 4.47
CA ASP A 273 36.01 0.30 5.22
C ASP A 273 36.07 -0.04 6.71
N GLN A 274 34.95 -0.43 7.32
CA GLN A 274 34.93 -0.89 8.72
C GLN A 274 35.82 -2.11 8.96
N GLN A 275 35.86 -3.06 8.01
CA GLN A 275 36.71 -4.24 8.11
C GLN A 275 38.19 -3.89 7.95
N ARG A 276 38.53 -2.96 7.05
CA ARG A 276 39.90 -2.44 6.90
C ARG A 276 40.40 -1.77 8.18
N GLU A 277 39.57 -0.92 8.79
CA GLU A 277 39.88 -0.27 10.06
C GLU A 277 40.16 -1.28 11.18
N ARG A 278 39.32 -2.31 11.30
CA ARG A 278 39.51 -3.39 12.29
C ARG A 278 40.80 -4.18 12.05
N LEU A 279 41.13 -4.51 10.81
CA LEU A 279 42.38 -5.23 10.51
C LEU A 279 43.61 -4.38 10.83
N ALA A 280 43.56 -3.07 10.59
CA ALA A 280 44.65 -2.16 10.94
C ALA A 280 44.94 -2.15 12.46
N GLN A 281 43.91 -2.34 13.30
CA GLN A 281 44.07 -2.41 14.76
C GLN A 281 44.71 -3.72 15.26
N ILE A 282 44.65 -4.80 14.48
CA ILE A 282 45.16 -6.12 14.88
C ILE A 282 46.63 -6.32 14.49
N ILE A 283 47.14 -5.53 13.52
CA ILE A 283 48.49 -5.69 12.95
C ILE A 283 49.58 -4.94 13.79
N HIS A 284 49.21 -4.34 14.92
CA HIS A 284 50.12 -3.67 15.87
C HIS A 284 50.40 -4.53 17.11
#